data_AF-A0A6M0C2T0-F1
#
_entry.id   AF-A0A6M0C2T0-F1
#
_cell.length_a   1.000
_cell.length_b   1.000
_cell.length_c   1.000
_cell.angle_alpha   90.00
_cell.angle_beta   90.00
_cell.angle_gamma   90.00
#
_symmetry.space_group_name_H-M   'P 1'
#
loop_
_entity.id
_entity.type
_entity.pdbx_description
1 polymer ?
#
loop_
_entity_poly.entity_id
_entity_poly.type
_entity_poly.pdbx_seq_one_letter_code
_entity_poly.pdbx_strand_id
1 'polypeptide(L)'
;MFFSHLPLGQKLELSPNHVHIWSKNLKSPPSEIEELSKILSSDEIDRANKFYFERDKNRFIIARGTLRKILSCYLNIEPKKLQFTYSERGKPYLPDTSILFNLSHSQDLALYAITTVNLIGIDLEYIRPMNDAEALAKRFFTSQEYK
;
A
#
# COMPACT_ATOMS: atom_id res chain seq x y z
N MET A 1 10.23 8.60 -8.97
CA MET A 1 10.99 7.43 -9.47
C MET A 1 10.21 6.15 -9.18
N PHE A 2 10.31 5.14 -10.05
CA PHE A 2 9.69 3.82 -9.86
C PHE A 2 10.72 2.80 -9.40
N PHE A 3 10.42 2.04 -8.36
CA PHE A 3 11.30 1.01 -7.82
C PHE A 3 10.59 -0.35 -7.74
N SER A 4 11.27 -1.39 -8.23
CA SER A 4 10.78 -2.78 -8.22
C SER A 4 11.37 -3.64 -7.09
N HIS A 5 12.44 -3.18 -6.44
CA HIS A 5 13.13 -3.91 -5.38
C HIS A 5 13.53 -2.97 -4.23
N LEU A 6 13.32 -3.42 -2.99
CA LEU A 6 13.75 -2.68 -1.80
C LEU A 6 15.27 -2.68 -1.70
N PRO A 7 15.92 -1.51 -1.59
CA PRO A 7 17.35 -1.46 -1.32
C PRO A 7 17.60 -1.99 0.10
N LEU A 8 18.39 -3.05 0.20
CA LEU A 8 18.77 -3.65 1.49
C LEU A 8 19.72 -2.71 2.24
N GLY A 9 19.34 -2.33 3.46
CA GLY A 9 20.23 -1.65 4.40
C GLY A 9 20.59 -0.20 4.08
N GLN A 10 19.91 0.44 3.11
CA GLN A 10 20.18 1.84 2.75
C GLN A 10 19.01 2.74 3.14
N LYS A 11 19.35 3.88 3.74
CA LYS A 11 18.40 4.97 3.95
C LYS A 11 18.04 5.56 2.59
N LEU A 12 16.75 5.67 2.32
CA LEU A 12 16.24 6.34 1.13
C LEU A 12 16.01 7.81 1.44
N GLU A 13 16.58 8.68 0.61
CA GLU A 13 16.30 10.11 0.66
C GLU A 13 15.19 10.45 -0.33
N LEU A 14 14.32 11.38 0.09
CA LEU A 14 13.20 11.84 -0.73
C LEU A 14 13.21 13.36 -0.76
N SER A 15 13.54 13.93 -1.92
CA SER A 15 13.55 15.38 -2.10
C SER A 15 12.13 15.95 -2.00
N PRO A 16 11.95 17.20 -1.53
CA PRO A 16 10.62 17.79 -1.26
C PRO A 16 9.61 17.72 -2.42
N ASN A 17 10.07 17.71 -3.68
CA ASN A 17 9.18 17.68 -4.86
C ASN A 17 9.12 16.31 -5.56
N HIS A 18 9.56 15.25 -4.89
CA HIS A 18 9.55 13.91 -5.46
C HIS A 18 8.47 13.04 -4.85
N VAL A 19 7.93 12.16 -5.70
CA VAL A 19 7.13 11.01 -5.29
C VAL A 19 7.88 9.76 -5.70
N HIS A 20 8.09 8.87 -4.74
CA HIS A 20 8.62 7.54 -5.00
C HIS A 20 7.45 6.57 -5.08
N ILE A 21 7.36 5.83 -6.19
CA ILE A 21 6.35 4.82 -6.40
C ILE A 21 7.01 3.45 -6.37
N TRP A 22 6.46 2.58 -5.54
CA TRP A 22 6.89 1.19 -5.38
C TRP A 22 5.78 0.29 -5.85
N SER A 23 6.15 -0.84 -6.45
CA SER A 23 5.20 -1.90 -6.82
C SER A 23 5.57 -3.21 -6.15
N LYS A 24 4.57 -3.98 -5.72
CA LYS A 24 4.78 -5.33 -5.16
C LYS A 24 3.76 -6.30 -5.74
N ASN A 25 4.27 -7.43 -6.23
CA ASN A 25 3.44 -8.60 -6.48
C ASN A 25 2.98 -9.22 -5.15
N LEU A 26 1.68 -9.39 -4.98
CA LEU A 26 1.02 -9.94 -3.79
C LEU A 26 0.84 -11.46 -3.84
N LYS A 27 1.46 -12.11 -4.84
CA LYS A 27 1.66 -13.54 -4.90
C LYS A 27 3.12 -13.83 -4.57
N SER A 28 3.34 -14.25 -3.33
CA SER A 28 4.65 -14.57 -2.78
C SER A 28 4.70 -16.01 -2.24
N PRO A 29 5.89 -16.63 -2.16
CA PRO A 29 6.04 -17.93 -1.54
C PRO A 29 5.70 -17.88 -0.02
N PRO A 30 5.28 -19.01 0.59
CA PRO A 30 4.93 -19.05 2.01
C PRO A 30 6.01 -18.54 2.96
N SER A 31 7.29 -18.77 2.63
CA SER A 31 8.42 -18.29 3.44
C SER A 31 8.46 -16.77 3.54
N GLU A 32 8.23 -16.06 2.43
CA GLU A 32 8.20 -14.59 2.43
C GLU A 32 6.98 -14.07 3.20
N ILE A 33 5.82 -14.74 3.09
CA ILE A 33 4.62 -14.37 3.86
C ILE A 33 4.88 -14.52 5.36
N GLU A 34 5.53 -15.61 5.77
CA GLU A 34 5.92 -15.84 7.15
C GLU A 34 6.87 -14.76 7.66
N GLU A 35 7.92 -14.42 6.91
CA GLU A 35 8.85 -13.34 7.24
C GLU A 35 8.14 -11.99 7.38
N LEU A 36 7.25 -11.66 6.44
CA LEU A 36 6.47 -10.42 6.49
C LEU A 36 5.53 -10.41 7.69
N SER A 37 4.88 -11.53 8.02
CA SER A 37 4.00 -11.62 9.20
C SER A 37 4.73 -11.31 10.51
N LYS A 38 6.01 -11.69 10.63
CA LYS A 38 6.84 -11.47 11.84
C LYS A 38 7.11 -10.00 12.14
N ILE A 39 6.91 -9.10 11.16
CA ILE A 39 7.12 -7.66 11.33
C ILE A 39 5.82 -6.85 11.45
N LEU A 40 4.65 -7.50 11.34
CA LEU A 40 3.36 -6.85 11.57
C LEU A 40 3.12 -6.64 13.07
N SER A 41 2.36 -5.59 13.40
CA SER A 41 1.85 -5.40 14.76
C SER A 41 0.66 -6.32 15.05
N SER A 42 0.30 -6.47 16.32
CA SER A 42 -0.84 -7.29 16.73
C SER A 42 -2.15 -6.85 16.07
N ASP A 43 -2.42 -5.54 15.98
CA ASP A 43 -3.63 -5.02 15.32
C ASP A 43 -3.67 -5.38 13.82
N GLU A 44 -2.52 -5.39 13.15
CA GLU A 44 -2.44 -5.78 11.75
C GLU A 44 -2.62 -7.29 11.56
N ILE A 45 -2.05 -8.11 12.46
CA ILE A 45 -2.29 -9.55 12.47
C ILE A 45 -3.77 -9.85 12.70
N ASP A 46 -4.42 -9.16 13.64
CA ASP A 46 -5.84 -9.31 13.90
C ASP A 46 -6.68 -8.92 12.67
N ARG A 47 -6.29 -7.85 11.97
CA ARG A 47 -6.93 -7.47 10.69
C ARG A 47 -6.71 -8.50 9.60
N ALA A 48 -5.51 -9.07 9.49
CA ALA A 48 -5.22 -10.13 8.54
C ALA A 48 -6.09 -11.37 8.80
N ASN A 49 -6.31 -11.70 10.07
CA ASN A 49 -7.13 -12.84 10.49
C ASN A 49 -8.64 -12.64 10.27
N LYS A 50 -9.11 -11.41 9.99
CA LYS A 50 -10.52 -11.14 9.64
C LYS A 50 -10.88 -11.51 8.21
N PHE A 51 -9.90 -11.73 7.33
CA PHE A 51 -10.19 -12.17 5.96
C PHE A 51 -10.70 -13.61 5.94
N TYR A 52 -11.78 -13.84 5.20
CA TYR A 52 -12.38 -15.17 5.06
C TYR A 52 -11.52 -16.11 4.21
N PHE A 53 -10.95 -15.61 3.12
CA PHE A 53 -10.11 -16.40 2.21
C PHE A 53 -8.63 -16.22 2.55
N GLU A 54 -7.89 -17.34 2.59
CA GLU A 54 -6.46 -17.36 2.85
C GLU A 54 -5.67 -16.50 1.85
N ARG A 55 -6.10 -16.48 0.58
CA ARG A 55 -5.52 -15.61 -0.45
C ARG A 55 -5.57 -14.14 -0.04
N ASP A 56 -6.70 -13.66 0.45
CA ASP A 56 -6.88 -12.24 0.77
C ASP A 56 -6.15 -11.87 2.07
N LYS A 57 -6.10 -12.81 3.04
CA LYS A 57 -5.22 -12.72 4.22
C LYS A 57 -3.75 -12.58 3.81
N ASN A 58 -3.26 -13.46 2.94
CA ASN A 58 -1.87 -13.45 2.48
C ASN A 58 -1.54 -12.17 1.71
N ARG A 59 -2.42 -11.73 0.81
CA ARG A 59 -2.28 -10.44 0.10
C ARG A 59 -2.20 -9.27 1.07
N PHE A 60 -3.03 -9.25 2.11
CA PHE A 60 -2.96 -8.22 3.15
C PHE A 60 -1.62 -8.23 3.89
N ILE A 61 -1.14 -9.41 4.32
CA ILE A 61 0.16 -9.56 5.01
C ILE A 61 1.29 -9.05 4.12
N ILE A 62 1.31 -9.46 2.86
CA ILE A 62 2.35 -9.04 1.90
C ILE A 62 2.31 -7.53 1.72
N ALA A 63 1.11 -6.96 1.50
CA ALA A 63 0.94 -5.53 1.29
C ALA A 63 1.38 -4.71 2.51
N ARG A 64 0.95 -5.11 3.71
CA ARG A 64 1.25 -4.41 4.95
C ARG A 64 2.72 -4.52 5.36
N GLY A 65 3.28 -5.72 5.29
CA GLY A 65 4.68 -5.96 5.58
C GLY A 65 5.60 -5.23 4.60
N THR A 66 5.24 -5.19 3.32
CA THR A 66 5.99 -4.43 2.31
C THR A 66 5.94 -2.93 2.59
N LEU A 67 4.78 -2.37 2.94
CA LEU A 67 4.68 -0.95 3.35
C LEU A 67 5.60 -0.65 4.54
N ARG A 68 5.60 -1.50 5.58
CA ARG A 68 6.50 -1.35 6.74
C ARG A 68 7.97 -1.33 6.32
N LYS A 69 8.39 -2.25 5.45
CA LYS A 69 9.77 -2.29 4.94
C LYS A 69 10.10 -1.04 4.11
N ILE A 70 9.21 -0.59 3.23
CA ILE A 70 9.41 0.64 2.45
C ILE A 70 9.61 1.84 3.39
N LEU A 71 8.69 2.04 4.34
CA LEU A 71 8.75 3.17 5.28
C LEU A 71 9.97 3.10 6.19
N SER A 72 10.41 1.89 6.58
CA SER A 72 11.63 1.71 7.36
C SER A 72 12.87 2.29 6.67
N CYS A 73 12.96 2.18 5.34
CA CYS A 73 14.06 2.73 4.56
C CYS A 73 14.08 4.26 4.57
N TYR A 74 12.92 4.93 4.60
CA TYR A 74 12.87 6.40 4.67
C TYR A 74 13.10 6.94 6.08
N LEU A 75 12.59 6.23 7.09
CA LEU A 75 12.61 6.68 8.48
C LEU A 75 13.84 6.20 9.27
N ASN A 76 14.58 5.21 8.74
CA ASN A 76 15.64 4.52 9.46
C ASN A 76 15.17 3.93 10.81
N ILE A 77 13.95 3.38 10.83
CA ILE A 77 13.31 2.73 11.98
C ILE A 77 13.02 1.28 11.61
N GLU A 78 13.30 0.33 12.50
CA GLU A 78 12.98 -1.08 12.24
C GLU A 78 11.49 -1.27 11.85
N PRO A 79 11.16 -2.09 10.82
CA PRO A 79 9.79 -2.24 10.33
C PRO A 79 8.75 -2.56 11.43
N LYS A 80 9.12 -3.40 12.41
CA LYS A 80 8.26 -3.79 13.54
C LYS A 80 8.01 -2.68 14.56
N LYS A 81 8.86 -1.65 14.59
CA LYS A 81 8.76 -0.51 15.52
C LYS A 81 7.90 0.62 14.97
N LEU A 82 7.52 0.58 13.68
CA LEU A 82 6.60 1.57 13.10
C LEU A 82 5.22 1.45 13.76
N GLN A 83 4.69 2.58 14.23
CA GLN A 83 3.39 2.67 14.88
C GLN A 83 2.41 3.40 13.97
N PHE A 84 1.58 2.63 13.26
CA PHE A 84 0.52 3.23 12.45
C PHE A 84 -0.63 3.73 13.33
N THR A 85 -1.13 4.90 12.99
CA THR A 85 -2.44 5.38 13.43
C THR A 85 -3.39 5.37 12.25
N TYR A 86 -4.69 5.43 12.51
CA TYR A 86 -5.73 5.37 11.48
C TYR A 86 -6.63 6.59 11.58
N SER A 87 -6.89 7.22 10.44
CA SER A 87 -7.91 8.27 10.33
C SER A 87 -9.32 7.70 10.55
N GLU A 88 -10.32 8.58 10.70
CA GLU A 88 -11.73 8.21 10.81
C GLU A 88 -12.22 7.31 9.66
N ARG A 89 -11.63 7.45 8.47
CA ARG A 89 -11.94 6.64 7.28
C ARG A 89 -11.07 5.38 7.15
N GLY A 90 -10.31 5.04 8.19
CA GLY A 90 -9.46 3.85 8.23
C GLY A 90 -8.15 3.94 7.43
N LYS A 91 -7.81 5.11 6.86
CA LYS A 91 -6.52 5.31 6.15
C LYS A 91 -5.37 5.32 7.18
N PRO A 92 -4.37 4.43 7.04
CA PRO A 92 -3.19 4.43 7.91
C PRO A 92 -2.30 5.64 7.65
N TYR A 93 -1.67 6.15 8.70
CA TYR A 93 -0.62 7.16 8.65
C TYR A 93 0.38 6.94 9.80
N LEU A 94 1.55 7.60 9.73
CA LEU A 94 2.54 7.62 10.80
C LEU A 94 2.55 9.02 11.43
N PRO A 95 2.16 9.17 12.71
CA PRO A 95 2.30 10.45 13.41
C PRO A 95 3.79 10.81 13.57
N ASP A 96 4.07 12.10 13.78
CA ASP A 96 5.41 12.61 14.10
C ASP A 96 6.50 12.34 13.04
N THR A 97 6.10 12.14 11.77
CA THR A 97 7.03 12.04 10.65
C THR A 97 6.63 12.98 9.52
N SER A 98 7.61 13.44 8.74
CA SER A 98 7.34 14.16 7.50
C SER A 98 6.93 13.24 6.35
N ILE A 99 6.94 11.91 6.55
CA ILE A 99 6.64 10.95 5.49
C ILE A 99 5.13 10.78 5.35
N LEU A 100 4.63 11.13 4.17
CA LEU A 100 3.27 10.91 3.74
C LEU A 100 3.24 9.75 2.76
N PHE A 101 2.20 8.92 2.84
CA PHE A 101 2.07 7.79 1.94
C PHE A 101 0.62 7.48 1.56
N ASN A 102 0.50 6.77 0.44
CA ASN A 102 -0.74 6.14 0.03
C ASN A 102 -0.47 4.77 -0.58
N LEU A 103 -1.46 3.88 -0.49
CA LEU A 103 -1.41 2.51 -0.94
C LEU A 103 -2.72 2.22 -1.68
N SER A 104 -2.61 1.60 -2.84
CA SER A 104 -3.74 0.94 -3.51
C SER A 104 -3.29 -0.43 -4.00
N HIS A 105 -4.23 -1.36 -4.08
CA HIS A 105 -3.95 -2.70 -4.57
C HIS A 105 -5.14 -3.24 -5.36
N SER A 106 -4.87 -3.95 -6.44
CA SER A 106 -5.88 -4.69 -7.19
C SER A 106 -5.32 -6.03 -7.63
N GLN A 107 -6.09 -7.08 -7.39
CA GLN A 107 -5.67 -8.46 -7.57
C GLN A 107 -4.31 -8.75 -6.92
N ASP A 108 -3.31 -9.10 -7.73
CA ASP A 108 -1.97 -9.52 -7.29
C ASP A 108 -0.96 -8.37 -7.31
N LEU A 109 -1.38 -7.12 -7.46
CA LEU A 109 -0.46 -5.97 -7.49
C LEU A 109 -0.85 -4.93 -6.45
N ALA A 110 0.14 -4.44 -5.71
CA ALA A 110 0.04 -3.27 -4.84
C ALA A 110 0.99 -2.17 -5.32
N LEU A 111 0.53 -0.93 -5.22
CA LEU A 111 1.32 0.27 -5.43
C LEU A 111 1.42 1.08 -4.14
N TYR A 112 2.59 1.63 -3.87
CA TYR A 112 2.85 2.49 -2.72
C TYR A 112 3.45 3.79 -3.22
N ALA A 113 2.87 4.91 -2.83
CA ALA A 113 3.39 6.23 -3.14
C ALA A 113 3.89 6.88 -1.84
N ILE A 114 5.12 7.40 -1.85
CA ILE A 114 5.80 8.03 -0.70
C ILE A 114 6.20 9.46 -1.09
N THR A 115 5.96 10.43 -0.21
CA THR A 115 6.33 11.85 -0.39
C THR A 115 6.57 12.54 0.96
N THR A 116 7.10 13.77 0.97
CA THR A 116 7.33 14.58 2.18
C THR A 116 6.56 15.89 2.25
N VAL A 117 5.85 16.29 1.18
CA VAL A 117 5.25 17.63 1.11
C VAL A 117 3.74 17.60 1.03
N ASN A 118 3.18 17.03 -0.05
CA ASN A 118 1.74 17.07 -0.28
C ASN A 118 1.07 15.73 0.00
N LEU A 119 -0.18 15.77 0.46
CA LEU A 119 -1.02 14.58 0.48
C LEU A 119 -1.18 14.05 -0.95
N ILE A 120 -0.97 12.74 -1.10
CA ILE A 120 -1.10 12.04 -2.39
C ILE A 120 -2.13 10.91 -2.29
N GLY A 121 -2.75 10.64 -3.43
CA GLY A 121 -3.53 9.45 -3.70
C GLY A 121 -2.87 8.67 -4.83
N ILE A 122 -2.84 7.34 -4.71
CA ILE A 122 -2.51 6.42 -5.79
C ILE A 122 -3.64 5.42 -5.86
N ASP A 123 -4.11 5.14 -7.07
CA ASP A 123 -5.18 4.19 -7.31
C ASP A 123 -4.78 3.17 -8.37
N LEU A 124 -5.24 1.94 -8.21
CA LEU A 124 -4.94 0.82 -9.07
C LEU A 124 -6.20 -0.02 -9.20
N GLU A 125 -6.64 -0.26 -10.44
CA GLU A 125 -7.81 -1.09 -10.73
C GLU A 125 -7.50 -2.14 -11.79
N TYR A 126 -7.95 -3.37 -11.56
CA TYR A 126 -7.84 -4.45 -12.52
C TYR A 126 -9.00 -4.36 -13.51
N ILE A 127 -8.68 -4.08 -14.77
CA ILE A 127 -9.67 -4.01 -15.84
C ILE A 127 -10.26 -5.41 -16.07
N ARG A 128 -11.55 -5.54 -15.83
CA ARG A 128 -12.33 -6.75 -16.11
C ARG A 128 -13.52 -6.39 -17.00
N PRO A 129 -13.98 -7.32 -17.86
CA PRO A 129 -15.24 -7.14 -18.57
C PRO A 129 -16.38 -6.85 -17.60
N MET A 130 -17.20 -5.85 -17.91
CA MET A 130 -18.33 -5.43 -17.10
C MET A 130 -19.52 -5.16 -18.01
N ASN A 131 -20.56 -5.98 -17.89
CA ASN A 131 -21.73 -5.91 -18.77
C ASN A 131 -22.47 -4.57 -18.68
N ASP A 132 -22.49 -3.94 -17.50
CA ASP A 132 -23.22 -2.70 -17.24
C ASP A 132 -22.30 -1.46 -17.14
N ALA A 133 -21.10 -1.53 -17.75
CA ALA A 133 -20.09 -0.46 -17.64
C ALA A 133 -20.65 0.91 -18.06
N GLU A 134 -21.41 0.98 -19.15
CA GLU A 134 -22.00 2.24 -19.62
C GLU A 134 -23.02 2.83 -18.64
N ALA A 135 -23.85 1.98 -18.03
CA ALA A 135 -24.88 2.44 -17.09
C ALA A 135 -24.24 3.00 -15.80
N LEU A 136 -23.18 2.35 -15.32
CA LEU A 136 -22.38 2.84 -14.19
C LEU A 136 -21.65 4.14 -14.53
N ALA A 137 -21.04 4.22 -15.72
CA ALA A 137 -20.37 5.44 -16.17
C ALA A 137 -21.35 6.62 -16.24
N LYS A 138 -22.56 6.45 -16.81
CA LYS A 138 -23.59 7.51 -16.83
C LYS A 138 -24.00 8.01 -15.45
N ARG A 139 -23.95 7.14 -14.43
CA ARG A 139 -24.40 7.47 -13.07
C ARG A 139 -23.34 8.20 -12.25
N PHE A 140 -22.06 7.88 -12.45
CA PHE A 140 -20.97 8.34 -11.60
C PHE A 140 -20.03 9.32 -12.28
N PHE A 141 -19.91 9.30 -13.61
CA PHE A 141 -19.04 10.21 -14.34
C PHE A 141 -19.77 11.52 -14.58
N THR A 142 -19.01 12.61 -14.64
CA THR A 142 -19.52 13.86 -15.18
C THR A 142 -19.86 13.68 -16.67
N SER A 143 -20.71 14.57 -17.21
CA SER A 143 -21.05 14.51 -18.64
C SER A 143 -19.83 14.67 -19.58
N GLN A 144 -18.73 15.26 -19.09
CA GLN A 144 -17.48 15.42 -19.83
C GLN A 144 -16.62 14.14 -19.82
N GLU A 145 -16.63 13.39 -18.71
CA GLU A 145 -15.90 12.11 -18.58
C GLU A 145 -16.63 10.93 -19.27
N TYR A 146 -17.95 11.04 -19.46
CA TYR A 146 -18.75 10.01 -20.12
C TYR A 146 -18.67 10.03 -21.66
N LYS A 147 -18.32 11.19 -22.26
CA LYS A 147 -18.19 11.35 -23.71
C LYS A 147 -16.85 10.87 -24.23
#